data_AF-A0A9D0CX88-F1
#
_entry.id   AF-A0A9D0CX88-F1
#
_cell.length_a   1.000
_cell.length_b   1.000
_cell.length_c   1.000
_cell.angle_alpha   90.00
_cell.angle_beta   90.00
_cell.angle_gamma   90.00
#
_symmetry.space_group_name_H-M   'P 1'
#
loop_
_entity.id
_entity.type
_entity.pdbx_description
1 polymer ?
#
loop_
_entity_poly.entity_id
_entity_poly.type
_entity_poly.pdbx_seq_one_letter_code
_entity_poly.pdbx_strand_id
1 'polypeptide(L)'
;MNEPTISIKLGLVALATSIVVGCSGSNANNSQPGSNVSYTNIEVNGVAAKGIVRQGIISASELNSAGQSIATVGTAETDASGHYTLSLSNYRGGPLKLTLTTGPDTTMKCDVVSGCGTRLDDLIEDDNNSIDFGEWYRPTDFSLTALLARANANETIAVNLTPFTHMAAQRVYALGRVDAATVANTNSEVSNLLGGIDILNTAPLDITDASQANGAAPGRVTYAAFCAAIANLADRNADQLPDIGAALATLSHSFSNGVFPADDSASSQDASLFSLQEILDAGTRVFNAAGITDITGVSATLAARISTATDSDGDGVTEIDPAPSSAAADTNLAKVKVLMADIRTWGSVIDSQVALPGNAFRQQIELSFKAA
;
A
#
# COMPACT_ATOMS: atom_id res chain seq x y z
N MET A 1 38.11 17.49 53.06
CA MET A 1 38.37 16.05 53.25
C MET A 1 37.03 15.38 53.50
N ASN A 2 36.75 14.31 52.76
CA ASN A 2 35.67 13.32 52.87
C ASN A 2 34.21 13.78 53.08
N GLU A 3 33.40 13.46 52.08
CA GLU A 3 31.96 13.19 52.21
C GLU A 3 31.68 11.96 53.10
N PRO A 4 30.40 11.76 53.47
CA PRO A 4 29.81 10.43 53.50
C PRO A 4 28.66 10.29 52.49
N THR A 5 28.72 9.24 51.69
CA THR A 5 27.65 8.81 50.78
C THR A 5 26.54 8.05 51.52
N ILE A 6 25.30 8.19 51.07
CA ILE A 6 24.16 7.36 51.52
C ILE A 6 23.64 6.55 50.33
N SER A 7 23.76 5.23 50.42
CA SER A 7 23.21 4.29 49.43
C SER A 7 21.83 3.81 49.84
N ILE A 8 20.83 4.00 48.98
CA ILE A 8 19.49 3.41 49.15
C ILE A 8 19.30 2.36 48.05
N LYS A 9 19.18 1.08 48.45
CA LYS A 9 18.75 -0.01 47.57
C LYS A 9 17.23 -0.07 47.56
N LEU A 10 16.61 -0.04 46.38
CA LEU A 10 15.18 -0.32 46.23
C LEU A 10 14.99 -1.66 45.51
N GLY A 11 14.13 -2.52 46.07
CA GLY A 11 14.05 -3.94 45.72
C GLY A 11 13.04 -4.26 44.62
N LEU A 12 13.32 -5.36 43.91
CA LEU A 12 12.42 -5.99 42.94
C LEU A 12 11.22 -6.62 43.67
N VAL A 13 10.00 -6.40 43.20
CA VAL A 13 8.78 -7.09 43.68
C VAL A 13 8.18 -7.89 42.55
N ALA A 14 8.12 -9.21 42.72
CA ALA A 14 7.40 -10.13 41.85
C ALA A 14 6.07 -10.52 42.52
N LEU A 15 4.96 -10.46 41.78
CA LEU A 15 3.67 -11.02 42.19
C LEU A 15 3.23 -12.06 41.16
N ALA A 16 2.82 -13.23 41.63
CA ALA A 16 2.24 -14.30 40.82
C ALA A 16 1.04 -14.89 41.56
N THR A 17 -0.13 -15.00 40.89
CA THR A 17 -1.27 -15.78 41.39
C THR A 17 -2.18 -16.28 40.27
N SER A 18 -2.74 -17.48 40.46
CA SER A 18 -3.71 -18.18 39.59
C SER A 18 -5.02 -18.44 40.38
N ILE A 19 -6.09 -19.09 39.92
CA ILE A 19 -6.36 -20.00 38.78
C ILE A 19 -7.84 -19.80 38.34
N VAL A 20 -8.21 -20.09 37.08
CA VAL A 20 -9.60 -20.47 36.74
C VAL A 20 -9.62 -21.79 35.97
N VAL A 21 -10.63 -22.62 36.24
CA VAL A 21 -10.68 -24.05 35.96
C VAL A 21 -11.62 -24.40 34.79
N GLY A 22 -11.11 -25.26 33.90
CA GLY A 22 -11.78 -26.47 33.38
C GLY A 22 -13.17 -26.40 32.73
N CYS A 23 -13.23 -26.87 31.48
CA CYS A 23 -14.41 -27.53 30.93
C CYS A 23 -14.01 -28.91 30.39
N SER A 24 -14.61 -29.97 30.91
CA SER A 24 -14.62 -31.32 30.33
C SER A 24 -15.44 -31.32 29.03
N GLY A 25 -15.20 -32.13 28.01
CA GLY A 25 -14.49 -33.40 27.93
C GLY A 25 -15.35 -34.33 27.06
N SER A 26 -14.83 -34.83 25.94
CA SER A 26 -15.53 -35.78 25.06
C SER A 26 -14.52 -36.66 24.32
N ASN A 27 -14.85 -37.94 24.21
CA ASN A 27 -13.88 -38.99 23.87
C ASN A 27 -13.60 -39.11 22.37
N ALA A 28 -12.32 -39.33 22.09
CA ALA A 28 -11.76 -40.19 21.04
C ALA A 28 -12.57 -40.42 19.75
N ASN A 29 -12.01 -39.90 18.65
CA ASN A 29 -11.63 -40.78 17.56
C ASN A 29 -10.19 -40.49 17.14
N ASN A 30 -9.37 -41.54 17.04
CA ASN A 30 -7.97 -41.45 16.71
C ASN A 30 -7.81 -41.32 15.18
N SER A 31 -7.43 -40.13 14.71
CA SER A 31 -7.10 -39.88 13.31
C SER A 31 -5.80 -39.09 13.22
N GLN A 32 -4.88 -39.63 12.43
CA GLN A 32 -3.48 -39.23 12.28
C GLN A 32 -3.33 -37.79 11.75
N PRO A 33 -2.28 -37.02 12.13
CA PRO A 33 -2.09 -35.66 11.63
C PRO A 33 -1.76 -35.67 10.13
N GLY A 34 -2.52 -34.91 9.35
CA GLY A 34 -2.34 -34.86 7.90
C GLY A 34 -3.59 -34.44 7.12
N SER A 35 -4.32 -33.42 7.58
CA SER A 35 -5.33 -32.77 6.73
C SER A 35 -4.63 -32.08 5.58
N ASN A 36 -4.53 -32.76 4.43
CA ASN A 36 -4.13 -32.15 3.18
C ASN A 36 -5.14 -31.06 2.81
N VAL A 37 -4.83 -29.81 3.16
CA VAL A 37 -5.61 -28.64 2.73
C VAL A 37 -5.47 -28.57 1.21
N SER A 38 -6.56 -28.88 0.51
CA SER A 38 -6.57 -28.87 -0.95
C SER A 38 -6.85 -27.46 -1.45
N TYR A 39 -5.80 -26.75 -1.81
CA TYR A 39 -5.87 -25.44 -2.44
C TYR A 39 -6.31 -25.59 -3.90
N THR A 40 -7.62 -25.55 -4.11
CA THR A 40 -8.27 -25.69 -5.41
C THR A 40 -9.18 -24.49 -5.68
N ASN A 41 -9.45 -24.23 -6.96
CA ASN A 41 -10.33 -23.14 -7.44
C ASN A 41 -9.96 -21.76 -6.87
N ILE A 42 -8.67 -21.41 -6.88
CA ILE A 42 -8.24 -20.07 -6.48
C ILE A 42 -8.07 -19.24 -7.74
N GLU A 43 -8.71 -18.08 -7.78
CA GLU A 43 -8.61 -17.12 -8.86
C GLU A 43 -7.94 -15.85 -8.34
N VAL A 44 -7.00 -15.29 -9.10
CA VAL A 44 -6.43 -13.97 -8.84
C VAL A 44 -6.71 -13.08 -10.04
N ASN A 45 -7.35 -11.95 -9.80
CA ASN A 45 -7.67 -10.94 -10.80
C ASN A 45 -7.15 -9.57 -10.37
N GLY A 46 -7.11 -8.62 -11.31
CA GLY A 46 -6.71 -7.25 -11.03
C GLY A 46 -6.28 -6.50 -12.28
N VAL A 47 -5.71 -5.31 -12.08
CA VAL A 47 -5.21 -4.43 -13.15
C VAL A 47 -3.69 -4.28 -13.05
N ALA A 48 -3.02 -4.35 -14.18
CA ALA A 48 -1.64 -3.93 -14.34
C ALA A 48 -1.59 -2.44 -14.75
N ALA A 49 -1.13 -1.59 -13.84
CA ALA A 49 -1.15 -0.15 -14.04
C ALA A 49 0.11 0.53 -13.45
N LYS A 50 1.02 0.87 -14.37
CA LYS A 50 1.91 2.03 -14.24
C LYS A 50 1.20 3.18 -14.95
N GLY A 51 1.24 3.17 -16.28
CA GLY A 51 0.06 3.41 -17.12
C GLY A 51 -0.64 2.06 -17.38
N ILE A 52 -1.82 2.03 -18.02
CA ILE A 52 -2.49 0.75 -18.33
C ILE A 52 -1.59 -0.10 -19.22
N VAL A 53 -1.28 -1.33 -18.81
CA VAL A 53 -0.39 -2.25 -19.54
C VAL A 53 -1.21 -3.32 -20.24
N ARG A 54 -1.12 -3.43 -21.56
CA ARG A 54 -1.73 -4.48 -22.39
C ARG A 54 -0.72 -5.54 -22.76
N GLN A 55 -1.14 -6.80 -22.86
CA GLN A 55 -0.27 -7.92 -23.24
C GLN A 55 0.99 -8.02 -22.37
N GLY A 56 0.89 -7.59 -21.10
CA GLY A 56 1.92 -7.78 -20.08
C GLY A 56 1.82 -9.20 -19.51
N ILE A 57 2.94 -9.90 -19.42
CA ILE A 57 2.99 -11.29 -18.98
C ILE A 57 2.93 -11.34 -17.47
N ILE A 58 1.88 -11.96 -16.92
CA ILE A 58 1.69 -12.15 -15.47
C ILE A 58 2.11 -13.55 -15.08
N SER A 59 2.95 -13.66 -14.05
CA SER A 59 3.34 -14.91 -13.41
C SER A 59 3.05 -14.88 -11.91
N ALA A 60 2.34 -15.89 -11.43
CA ALA A 60 2.08 -16.14 -10.02
C ALA A 60 3.01 -17.26 -9.52
N SER A 61 3.84 -16.95 -8.52
CA SER A 61 4.84 -17.85 -7.95
C SER A 61 4.66 -18.00 -6.45
N GLU A 62 4.59 -19.23 -5.97
CA GLU A 62 4.62 -19.52 -4.54
C GLU A 62 6.04 -19.38 -4.00
N LEU A 63 6.19 -18.74 -2.84
CA LEU A 63 7.46 -18.49 -2.18
C LEU A 63 7.64 -19.33 -0.91
N ASN A 64 8.89 -19.59 -0.54
CA ASN A 64 9.25 -20.01 0.82
C ASN A 64 9.47 -18.78 1.74
N SER A 65 9.71 -19.04 3.04
CA SER A 65 9.93 -17.97 4.03
C SER A 65 11.19 -17.12 3.81
N ALA A 66 12.14 -17.61 3.01
CA ALA A 66 13.33 -16.88 2.56
C ALA A 66 13.08 -16.10 1.25
N GLY A 67 11.83 -16.03 0.77
CA GLY A 67 11.46 -15.28 -0.43
C GLY A 67 11.81 -15.93 -1.76
N GLN A 68 12.33 -17.17 -1.74
CA GLN A 68 12.68 -17.91 -2.95
C GLN A 68 11.43 -18.55 -3.56
N SER A 69 11.29 -18.47 -4.87
CA SER A 69 10.22 -19.19 -5.58
C SER A 69 10.43 -20.70 -5.48
N ILE A 70 9.37 -21.42 -5.11
CA ILE A 70 9.35 -22.89 -5.03
C ILE A 70 8.50 -23.53 -6.14
N ALA A 71 7.56 -22.78 -6.72
CA ALA A 71 6.78 -23.17 -7.90
C ALA A 71 6.15 -21.93 -8.57
N THR A 72 6.12 -21.92 -9.90
CA THR A 72 5.12 -21.11 -10.63
C THR A 72 3.79 -21.86 -10.55
N VAL A 73 2.76 -21.17 -10.07
CA VAL A 73 1.43 -21.74 -9.78
C VAL A 73 0.35 -21.23 -10.73
N GLY A 74 0.59 -20.14 -11.46
CA GLY A 74 -0.32 -19.67 -12.52
C GLY A 74 0.33 -18.61 -13.41
N THR A 75 -0.22 -18.43 -14.61
CA THR A 75 0.18 -17.37 -15.55
C THR A 75 -1.06 -16.79 -16.24
N ALA A 76 -0.95 -15.55 -16.71
CA ALA A 76 -1.94 -14.89 -17.58
C ALA A 76 -1.25 -13.79 -18.40
N GLU A 77 -1.99 -13.17 -19.30
CA GLU A 77 -1.62 -11.91 -19.96
C GLU A 77 -2.68 -10.86 -19.66
N THR A 78 -2.30 -9.59 -19.70
CA THR A 78 -3.24 -8.47 -19.49
C THR A 78 -4.01 -8.14 -20.77
N ASP A 79 -5.30 -7.86 -20.63
CA ASP A 79 -6.20 -7.56 -21.74
C ASP A 79 -6.09 -6.11 -22.27
N ALA A 80 -6.99 -5.73 -23.17
CA ALA A 80 -7.04 -4.39 -23.78
C ALA A 80 -7.34 -3.24 -22.79
N SER A 81 -7.76 -3.55 -21.57
CA SER A 81 -7.98 -2.60 -20.46
C SER A 81 -6.98 -2.80 -19.32
N GLY A 82 -5.94 -3.63 -19.53
CA GLY A 82 -4.92 -3.97 -18.54
C GLY A 82 -5.40 -4.88 -17.41
N HIS A 83 -6.60 -5.44 -17.51
CA HIS A 83 -7.09 -6.43 -16.56
C HIS A 83 -6.47 -7.80 -16.85
N TYR A 84 -6.26 -8.60 -15.82
CA TYR A 84 -5.87 -10.00 -15.95
C TYR A 84 -6.70 -10.87 -15.03
N THR A 85 -6.74 -12.17 -15.32
CA THR A 85 -7.31 -13.19 -14.46
C THR A 85 -6.52 -14.48 -14.64
N LEU A 86 -6.02 -15.04 -13.54
CA LEU A 86 -5.27 -16.30 -13.52
C LEU A 86 -5.84 -17.25 -12.47
N SER A 87 -5.84 -18.55 -12.77
CA SER A 87 -6.18 -19.59 -11.80
C SER A 87 -4.91 -20.19 -11.22
N LEU A 88 -4.86 -20.38 -9.90
CA LEU A 88 -3.74 -21.07 -9.26
C LEU A 88 -3.90 -22.59 -9.36
N SER A 89 -2.80 -23.24 -9.73
CA SER A 89 -2.62 -24.68 -9.83
C SER A 89 -1.42 -25.10 -8.99
N ASN A 90 -1.49 -26.28 -8.35
CA ASN A 90 -0.40 -26.85 -7.55
C ASN A 90 0.10 -26.02 -6.34
N TYR A 91 -0.61 -24.93 -5.98
CA TYR A 91 -0.33 -24.07 -4.84
C TYR A 91 -0.48 -24.81 -3.50
N ARG A 92 0.39 -24.53 -2.53
CA ARG A 92 0.52 -25.26 -1.26
C ARG A 92 0.25 -24.42 -0.01
N GLY A 93 -0.11 -23.14 -0.17
CA GLY A 93 -0.53 -22.25 0.93
C GLY A 93 0.53 -21.29 1.46
N GLY A 94 1.71 -21.20 0.84
CA GLY A 94 2.75 -20.23 1.17
C GLY A 94 2.46 -18.80 0.64
N PRO A 95 3.32 -17.82 0.93
CA PRO A 95 3.20 -16.48 0.35
C PRO A 95 3.20 -16.53 -1.17
N LEU A 96 2.38 -15.70 -1.81
CA LEU A 96 2.23 -15.66 -3.26
C LEU A 96 2.82 -14.38 -3.82
N LYS A 97 3.74 -14.51 -4.78
CA LYS A 97 4.28 -13.41 -5.58
C LYS A 97 3.55 -13.34 -6.90
N LEU A 98 2.97 -12.20 -7.22
CA LEU A 98 2.59 -11.87 -8.59
C LEU A 98 3.67 -10.98 -9.20
N THR A 99 4.00 -11.24 -10.45
CA THR A 99 5.01 -10.50 -11.21
C THR A 99 4.46 -10.22 -12.60
N LEU A 100 4.40 -8.95 -13.00
CA LEU A 100 4.32 -8.55 -14.39
C LEU A 100 5.73 -8.44 -14.96
N THR A 101 5.92 -8.90 -16.18
CA THR A 101 7.06 -8.57 -17.04
C THR A 101 6.55 -8.10 -18.40
N THR A 102 7.29 -7.19 -19.02
CA THR A 102 7.17 -6.90 -20.45
C THR A 102 7.48 -8.16 -21.29
N GLY A 103 6.84 -8.24 -22.45
CA GLY A 103 7.12 -9.16 -23.54
C GLY A 103 7.07 -8.41 -24.87
N PRO A 104 7.34 -9.09 -26.01
CA PRO A 104 7.49 -8.43 -27.31
C PRO A 104 6.31 -7.55 -27.70
N ASP A 105 5.09 -8.00 -27.43
CA ASP A 105 3.83 -7.33 -27.81
C ASP A 105 3.22 -6.50 -26.68
N THR A 106 3.92 -6.36 -25.55
CA THR A 106 3.47 -5.51 -24.44
C THR A 106 3.44 -4.05 -24.89
N THR A 107 2.31 -3.39 -24.62
CA THR A 107 2.14 -1.96 -24.84
C THR A 107 1.62 -1.30 -23.58
N MET A 108 1.95 -0.03 -23.37
CA MET A 108 1.50 0.74 -22.23
C MET A 108 0.91 2.09 -22.69
N LYS A 109 -0.11 2.55 -21.97
CA LYS A 109 -0.64 3.91 -22.13
C LYS A 109 0.35 4.91 -21.58
N CYS A 110 0.68 5.96 -22.34
CA CYS A 110 1.56 7.01 -21.88
C CYS A 110 0.85 7.92 -20.87
N ASP A 111 1.31 7.85 -19.61
CA ASP A 111 0.79 8.60 -18.47
C ASP A 111 1.70 9.78 -18.06
N VAL A 112 2.69 10.09 -18.88
CA VAL A 112 3.65 11.18 -18.69
C VAL A 112 3.13 12.45 -19.35
N VAL A 113 2.95 13.51 -18.54
CA VAL A 113 2.34 14.79 -18.97
C VAL A 113 3.13 15.48 -20.07
N SER A 114 4.46 15.31 -20.08
CA SER A 114 5.36 15.81 -21.13
C SER A 114 5.55 14.85 -22.31
N GLY A 115 4.73 13.80 -22.41
CA GLY A 115 4.88 12.71 -23.37
C GLY A 115 5.95 11.69 -22.98
N CYS A 116 5.85 10.48 -23.50
CA CYS A 116 6.75 9.37 -23.22
C CYS A 116 7.97 9.32 -24.16
N GLY A 117 8.24 10.39 -24.90
CA GLY A 117 9.47 10.55 -25.69
C GLY A 117 9.24 10.46 -27.19
N THR A 118 10.22 9.93 -27.91
CA THR A 118 10.15 9.73 -29.37
C THR A 118 9.50 8.38 -29.69
N ARG A 119 8.60 8.35 -30.68
CA ARG A 119 8.04 7.11 -31.24
C ARG A 119 9.17 6.33 -31.95
N LEU A 120 9.52 5.15 -31.42
CA LEU A 120 10.53 4.24 -31.98
C LEU A 120 9.95 2.86 -32.35
N ASP A 121 8.69 2.63 -32.03
CA ASP A 121 7.96 1.41 -32.34
C ASP A 121 7.18 1.54 -33.68
N ASP A 122 6.46 0.49 -34.02
CA ASP A 122 5.62 0.37 -35.21
C ASP A 122 4.17 0.83 -34.99
N LEU A 123 3.90 1.54 -33.89
CA LEU A 123 2.57 1.99 -33.52
C LEU A 123 2.23 3.37 -34.14
N ILE A 124 1.04 3.45 -34.71
CA ILE A 124 0.52 4.66 -35.38
C ILE A 124 -0.74 5.09 -34.64
N GLU A 125 -0.56 5.90 -33.60
CA GLU A 125 -1.64 6.65 -32.93
C GLU A 125 -1.84 8.02 -33.61
N ASP A 126 -0.75 8.68 -34.01
CA ASP A 126 -0.75 9.94 -34.76
C ASP A 126 0.45 10.10 -35.75
N ASP A 127 0.53 11.29 -36.37
CA ASP A 127 1.54 11.68 -37.38
C ASP A 127 2.79 12.41 -36.82
N ASN A 128 2.95 12.60 -35.50
CA ASN A 128 3.91 13.57 -34.95
C ASN A 128 5.29 13.02 -34.53
N ASN A 129 5.43 11.68 -34.48
CA ASN A 129 6.65 10.95 -34.10
C ASN A 129 7.15 11.18 -32.64
N SER A 130 6.37 11.83 -31.78
CA SER A 130 6.47 11.69 -30.32
C SER A 130 5.49 10.63 -29.80
N ILE A 131 5.52 10.37 -28.51
CA ILE A 131 4.53 9.56 -27.79
C ILE A 131 3.84 10.52 -26.82
N ASP A 132 2.63 10.94 -27.14
CA ASP A 132 1.95 11.99 -26.38
C ASP A 132 1.15 11.41 -25.19
N PHE A 133 0.73 12.27 -24.27
CA PHE A 133 -0.08 11.86 -23.11
C PHE A 133 -1.40 11.23 -23.59
N GLY A 134 -1.64 9.97 -23.22
CA GLY A 134 -2.76 9.19 -23.71
C GLY A 134 -2.51 8.41 -25.00
N GLU A 135 -1.30 8.33 -25.55
CA GLU A 135 -0.98 7.40 -26.64
C GLU A 135 -0.55 6.01 -26.14
N TRP A 136 -0.64 4.99 -27.00
CA TRP A 136 -0.06 3.67 -26.74
C TRP A 136 1.36 3.59 -27.31
N TYR A 137 2.28 3.01 -26.54
CA TYR A 137 3.66 2.76 -26.98
C TYR A 137 4.18 1.43 -26.44
N ARG A 138 5.27 0.91 -27.02
CA ARG A 138 6.06 -0.20 -26.49
C ARG A 138 7.04 0.33 -25.43
N PRO A 139 6.85 0.07 -24.13
CA PRO A 139 7.79 0.52 -23.09
C PRO A 139 9.09 -0.30 -23.13
N THR A 140 10.16 0.25 -22.56
CA THR A 140 11.37 -0.55 -22.25
C THR A 140 11.09 -1.59 -21.17
N ASP A 141 11.96 -2.58 -21.05
CA ASP A 141 11.77 -3.67 -20.09
C ASP A 141 11.62 -3.18 -18.64
N PHE A 142 10.50 -3.54 -18.01
CA PHE A 142 10.26 -3.31 -16.59
C PHE A 142 9.49 -4.48 -15.96
N SER A 143 9.45 -4.51 -14.63
CA SER A 143 8.68 -5.49 -13.87
C SER A 143 7.97 -4.87 -12.68
N LEU A 144 6.67 -5.17 -12.54
CA LEU A 144 5.90 -4.85 -11.33
C LEU A 144 5.72 -6.12 -10.52
N THR A 145 5.82 -6.01 -9.20
CA THR A 145 5.61 -7.13 -8.27
C THR A 145 4.46 -6.79 -7.31
N ALA A 146 3.77 -7.80 -6.81
CA ALA A 146 2.93 -7.72 -5.62
C ALA A 146 3.15 -8.97 -4.76
N LEU A 147 3.05 -8.83 -3.44
CA LEU A 147 3.13 -9.96 -2.49
C LEU A 147 1.82 -10.09 -1.72
N LEU A 148 1.30 -11.31 -1.66
CA LEU A 148 0.18 -11.74 -0.84
C LEU A 148 0.64 -12.66 0.28
N ALA A 149 0.07 -12.48 1.47
CA ALA A 149 0.37 -13.30 2.64
C ALA A 149 0.08 -14.80 2.43
N ARG A 150 -1.06 -15.10 1.78
CA ARG A 150 -1.53 -16.43 1.36
C ARG A 150 -2.84 -16.30 0.57
N ALA A 151 -3.22 -17.34 -0.14
CA ALA A 151 -4.56 -17.55 -0.66
C ALA A 151 -5.27 -18.74 0.04
N ASN A 152 -6.59 -18.78 -0.02
CA ASN A 152 -7.42 -19.85 0.53
C ASN A 152 -8.15 -20.61 -0.59
N ALA A 153 -8.56 -21.85 -0.33
CA ALA A 153 -9.27 -22.66 -1.33
C ALA A 153 -10.66 -22.06 -1.66
N ASN A 154 -11.02 -22.02 -2.93
CA ASN A 154 -12.24 -21.39 -3.45
C ASN A 154 -12.32 -19.87 -3.19
N GLU A 155 -11.18 -19.18 -3.16
CA GLU A 155 -11.10 -17.72 -3.00
C GLU A 155 -10.83 -17.03 -4.34
N THR A 156 -11.56 -15.96 -4.62
CA THR A 156 -11.23 -14.98 -5.68
C THR A 156 -10.57 -13.78 -5.02
N ILE A 157 -9.35 -13.46 -5.42
CA ILE A 157 -8.51 -12.41 -4.81
C ILE A 157 -8.27 -11.30 -5.84
N ALA A 158 -8.50 -10.05 -5.43
CA ALA A 158 -8.10 -8.89 -6.21
C ALA A 158 -6.67 -8.45 -5.82
N VAL A 159 -5.78 -8.36 -6.80
CA VAL A 159 -4.42 -7.82 -6.67
C VAL A 159 -4.08 -6.98 -7.88
N ASN A 160 -3.93 -5.69 -7.68
CA ASN A 160 -3.38 -4.81 -8.71
C ASN A 160 -1.85 -4.91 -8.72
N LEU A 161 -1.26 -4.74 -9.91
CA LEU A 161 0.19 -4.69 -10.10
C LEU A 161 0.56 -3.26 -10.47
N THR A 162 1.13 -2.55 -9.50
CA THR A 162 1.38 -1.10 -9.56
C THR A 162 2.78 -0.77 -9.00
N PRO A 163 3.29 0.46 -9.19
CA PRO A 163 4.52 0.92 -8.54
C PRO A 163 4.50 0.76 -7.01
N PHE A 164 3.34 0.93 -6.37
CA PHE A 164 3.23 0.87 -4.91
C PHE A 164 3.12 -0.55 -4.37
N THR A 165 2.50 -1.48 -5.09
CA THR A 165 2.61 -2.91 -4.74
C THR A 165 4.03 -3.42 -4.96
N HIS A 166 4.75 -2.89 -5.96
CA HIS A 166 6.17 -3.18 -6.17
C HIS A 166 6.99 -2.66 -4.97
N MET A 167 6.80 -1.40 -4.57
CA MET A 167 7.47 -0.80 -3.40
C MET A 167 7.24 -1.61 -2.11
N ALA A 168 5.98 -2.00 -1.84
CA ALA A 168 5.65 -2.86 -0.70
C ALA A 168 6.35 -4.22 -0.77
N ALA A 169 6.42 -4.84 -1.96
CA ALA A 169 7.13 -6.10 -2.16
C ALA A 169 8.65 -5.97 -1.95
N GLN A 170 9.28 -4.89 -2.41
CA GLN A 170 10.71 -4.65 -2.16
C GLN A 170 11.00 -4.40 -0.68
N ARG A 171 10.10 -3.71 0.04
CA ARG A 171 10.20 -3.56 1.50
C ARG A 171 10.17 -4.90 2.24
N VAL A 172 9.34 -5.86 1.81
CA VAL A 172 9.36 -7.24 2.36
C VAL A 172 10.72 -7.91 2.14
N TYR A 173 11.32 -7.76 0.95
CA TYR A 173 12.64 -8.32 0.67
C TYR A 173 13.76 -7.63 1.45
N ALA A 174 13.70 -6.31 1.64
CA ALA A 174 14.64 -5.55 2.46
C ALA A 174 14.61 -5.99 3.95
N LEU A 175 13.46 -6.42 4.45
CA LEU A 175 13.29 -7.00 5.79
C LEU A 175 13.83 -8.44 5.91
N GLY A 176 14.23 -9.07 4.80
CA GLY A 176 14.85 -10.41 4.79
C GLY A 176 13.96 -11.57 5.22
N ARG A 177 12.64 -11.36 5.34
CA ARG A 177 11.67 -12.36 5.81
C ARG A 177 10.35 -12.26 5.07
N VAL A 178 9.99 -13.33 4.35
CA VAL A 178 8.75 -13.39 3.57
C VAL A 178 7.75 -14.29 4.29
N ASP A 179 7.03 -13.72 5.26
CA ASP A 179 5.92 -14.41 5.92
C ASP A 179 4.62 -13.58 5.87
N ALA A 180 3.51 -14.23 6.24
CA ALA A 180 2.18 -13.65 6.16
C ALA A 180 2.02 -12.34 6.94
N ALA A 181 2.71 -12.18 8.08
CA ALA A 181 2.63 -10.98 8.89
C ALA A 181 3.48 -9.85 8.28
N THR A 182 4.71 -10.14 7.85
CA THR A 182 5.55 -9.14 7.17
C THR A 182 4.93 -8.66 5.87
N VAL A 183 4.34 -9.54 5.05
CA VAL A 183 3.64 -9.15 3.82
C VAL A 183 2.38 -8.32 4.12
N ALA A 184 1.58 -8.69 5.12
CA ALA A 184 0.39 -7.91 5.48
C ALA A 184 0.74 -6.52 6.04
N ASN A 185 1.75 -6.44 6.91
CA ASN A 185 2.18 -5.19 7.53
C ASN A 185 2.74 -4.21 6.50
N THR A 186 3.66 -4.65 5.63
CA THR A 186 4.28 -3.78 4.59
C THR A 186 3.28 -3.29 3.54
N ASN A 187 2.33 -4.11 3.10
CA ASN A 187 1.23 -3.65 2.25
C ASN A 187 0.37 -2.59 2.97
N SER A 188 0.16 -2.72 4.28
CA SER A 188 -0.53 -1.73 5.10
C SER A 188 0.29 -0.46 5.34
N GLU A 189 1.62 -0.57 5.50
CA GLU A 189 2.53 0.58 5.62
C GLU A 189 2.40 1.47 4.38
N VAL A 190 2.54 0.88 3.19
CA VAL A 190 2.39 1.63 1.94
C VAL A 190 0.96 2.15 1.72
N SER A 191 -0.07 1.40 2.13
CA SER A 191 -1.46 1.89 2.08
C SER A 191 -1.67 3.11 3.00
N ASN A 192 -1.09 3.09 4.21
CA ASN A 192 -1.13 4.19 5.17
C ASN A 192 -0.29 5.39 4.68
N LEU A 193 0.81 5.16 3.96
CA LEU A 193 1.60 6.22 3.32
C LEU A 193 0.73 7.02 2.34
N LEU A 194 -0.02 6.34 1.49
CA LEU A 194 -0.92 6.95 0.48
C LEU A 194 -2.26 7.44 1.05
N GLY A 195 -2.36 7.68 2.36
CA GLY A 195 -3.58 8.22 2.99
C GLY A 195 -4.71 7.21 3.17
N GLY A 196 -4.40 5.91 3.22
CA GLY A 196 -5.37 4.84 3.43
C GLY A 196 -5.91 4.18 2.16
N ILE A 197 -5.31 4.45 0.99
CA ILE A 197 -5.62 3.74 -0.26
C ILE A 197 -5.15 2.29 -0.12
N ASP A 198 -6.07 1.32 -0.22
CA ASP A 198 -5.73 -0.10 -0.30
C ASP A 198 -5.03 -0.40 -1.62
N ILE A 199 -3.70 -0.54 -1.60
CA ILE A 199 -2.89 -0.72 -2.81
C ILE A 199 -3.11 -2.06 -3.52
N LEU A 200 -3.64 -3.07 -2.81
CA LEU A 200 -3.90 -4.39 -3.40
C LEU A 200 -5.24 -4.37 -4.14
N ASN A 201 -6.30 -3.84 -3.50
CA ASN A 201 -7.67 -3.95 -3.99
C ASN A 201 -8.15 -2.72 -4.79
N THR A 202 -7.55 -1.54 -4.60
CA THR A 202 -7.93 -0.32 -5.34
C THR A 202 -7.43 -0.40 -6.77
N ALA A 203 -8.25 -0.89 -7.69
CA ALA A 203 -7.88 -0.94 -9.10
C ALA A 203 -7.67 0.47 -9.67
N PRO A 204 -6.48 0.81 -10.22
CA PRO A 204 -6.31 2.03 -10.99
C PRO A 204 -7.25 2.07 -12.20
N LEU A 205 -7.26 3.20 -12.88
CA LEU A 205 -8.00 3.43 -14.11
C LEU A 205 -7.09 4.14 -15.11
N ASP A 206 -7.50 4.19 -16.38
CA ASP A 206 -6.80 5.02 -17.36
C ASP A 206 -7.03 6.50 -17.03
N ILE A 207 -6.05 7.13 -16.39
CA ILE A 207 -6.12 8.54 -16.00
C ILE A 207 -6.05 9.48 -17.21
N THR A 208 -5.65 8.97 -18.38
CA THR A 208 -5.63 9.75 -19.64
C THR A 208 -7.00 9.82 -20.29
N ASP A 209 -7.91 8.91 -19.95
CA ASP A 209 -9.31 8.92 -20.37
C ASP A 209 -10.20 9.55 -19.27
N ALA A 210 -10.49 10.84 -19.43
CA ALA A 210 -11.37 11.57 -18.52
C ALA A 210 -12.77 10.92 -18.37
N SER A 211 -13.23 10.11 -19.33
CA SER A 211 -14.49 9.37 -19.19
C SER A 211 -14.42 8.23 -18.18
N GLN A 212 -13.25 7.63 -17.96
CA GLN A 212 -13.03 6.61 -16.90
C GLN A 212 -13.00 7.25 -15.51
N ALA A 213 -12.44 8.46 -15.40
CA ALA A 213 -12.40 9.19 -14.13
C ALA A 213 -13.79 9.72 -13.71
N ASN A 214 -14.63 10.08 -14.67
CA ASN A 214 -15.99 10.58 -14.43
C ASN A 214 -16.88 9.52 -13.76
N GLY A 215 -17.18 9.71 -12.47
CA GLY A 215 -18.01 8.80 -11.68
C GLY A 215 -17.25 7.61 -11.08
N ALA A 216 -15.93 7.52 -11.27
CA ALA A 216 -15.11 6.57 -10.53
C ALA A 216 -15.05 6.93 -9.04
N ALA A 217 -14.78 5.92 -8.20
CA ALA A 217 -14.56 6.14 -6.78
C ALA A 217 -13.33 7.04 -6.56
N PRO A 218 -13.41 8.09 -5.72
CA PRO A 218 -12.32 9.03 -5.44
C PRO A 218 -10.93 8.40 -5.30
N GLY A 219 -10.77 7.41 -4.41
CA GLY A 219 -9.49 6.75 -4.19
C GLY A 219 -8.87 6.08 -5.43
N ARG A 220 -9.68 5.62 -6.41
CA ARG A 220 -9.16 5.05 -7.67
C ARG A 220 -8.53 6.10 -8.57
N VAL A 221 -9.14 7.29 -8.63
CA VAL A 221 -8.67 8.43 -9.44
C VAL A 221 -7.32 8.93 -8.90
N THR A 222 -7.22 9.13 -7.59
CA THR A 222 -5.96 9.53 -6.94
C THR A 222 -4.89 8.45 -7.03
N TYR A 223 -5.26 7.17 -6.86
CA TYR A 223 -4.30 6.09 -6.98
C TYR A 223 -3.73 5.95 -8.40
N ALA A 224 -4.55 6.15 -9.43
CA ALA A 224 -4.08 6.20 -10.81
C ALA A 224 -3.13 7.38 -11.07
N ALA A 225 -3.45 8.58 -10.55
CA ALA A 225 -2.56 9.74 -10.67
C ALA A 225 -1.22 9.55 -9.92
N PHE A 226 -1.21 8.90 -8.75
CA PHE A 226 0.03 8.54 -8.04
C PHE A 226 0.82 7.45 -8.77
N CYS A 227 0.16 6.48 -9.43
CA CYS A 227 0.87 5.50 -10.27
C CYS A 227 1.51 6.19 -11.49
N ALA A 228 0.81 7.17 -12.08
CA ALA A 228 1.31 7.99 -13.18
C ALA A 228 2.49 8.88 -12.76
N ALA A 229 2.43 9.48 -11.56
CA ALA A 229 3.47 10.33 -10.98
C ALA A 229 4.87 9.70 -11.09
N ILE A 230 5.00 8.39 -10.85
CA ILE A 230 6.29 7.68 -10.88
C ILE A 230 7.01 7.74 -12.24
N ALA A 231 6.32 7.83 -13.38
CA ALA A 231 6.98 8.07 -14.68
C ALA A 231 7.19 9.55 -14.99
N ASN A 232 6.40 10.43 -14.36
CA ASN A 232 6.61 11.87 -14.42
C ASN A 232 7.81 12.35 -13.57
N LEU A 233 8.36 11.46 -12.73
CA LEU A 233 9.60 11.59 -11.97
C LEU A 233 10.74 10.72 -12.54
N ALA A 234 10.49 9.95 -13.61
CA ALA A 234 11.50 9.09 -14.20
C ALA A 234 12.45 9.89 -15.12
N ASP A 235 13.74 9.66 -14.98
CA ASP A 235 14.74 10.10 -15.95
C ASP A 235 14.49 9.49 -17.33
N ARG A 236 15.05 10.12 -18.37
CA ARG A 236 15.02 9.58 -19.73
C ARG A 236 16.20 8.65 -19.96
N ASN A 237 15.92 7.48 -20.53
CA ASN A 237 16.94 6.54 -20.98
C ASN A 237 17.59 7.01 -22.30
N ALA A 238 18.51 6.20 -22.84
CA ALA A 238 19.21 6.49 -24.09
C ALA A 238 18.26 6.73 -25.28
N ASP A 239 17.11 6.04 -25.30
CA ASP A 239 16.08 6.09 -26.34
C ASP A 239 15.06 7.24 -26.13
N GLN A 240 15.29 8.11 -25.15
CA GLN A 240 14.40 9.21 -24.73
C GLN A 240 13.05 8.78 -24.13
N LEU A 241 12.89 7.49 -23.84
CA LEU A 241 11.73 6.96 -23.11
C LEU A 241 11.96 7.10 -21.59
N PRO A 242 10.90 7.20 -20.76
CA PRO A 242 11.04 7.16 -19.30
C PRO A 242 11.66 5.84 -18.83
N ASP A 243 12.71 5.90 -18.00
CA ASP A 243 13.29 4.72 -17.36
C ASP A 243 12.42 4.29 -16.16
N ILE A 244 11.36 3.55 -16.48
CA ILE A 244 10.42 2.99 -15.49
C ILE A 244 11.15 2.05 -14.53
N GLY A 245 12.17 1.31 -14.99
CA GLY A 245 12.95 0.39 -14.17
C GLY A 245 13.75 1.13 -13.09
N ALA A 246 14.46 2.19 -13.47
CA ALA A 246 15.17 3.07 -12.54
C ALA A 246 14.21 3.76 -11.57
N ALA A 247 13.11 4.34 -12.06
CA ALA A 247 12.13 5.02 -11.20
C ALA A 247 11.47 4.08 -10.16
N LEU A 248 11.19 2.82 -10.54
CA LEU A 248 10.70 1.80 -9.59
C LEU A 248 11.77 1.43 -8.55
N ALA A 249 13.05 1.41 -8.93
CA ALA A 249 14.15 1.17 -8.01
C ALA A 249 14.31 2.33 -7.02
N THR A 250 14.28 3.59 -7.50
CA THR A 250 14.32 4.80 -6.65
C THR A 250 13.14 4.83 -5.67
N LEU A 251 11.91 4.65 -6.16
CA LEU A 251 10.71 4.57 -5.31
C LEU A 251 10.85 3.50 -4.21
N SER A 252 11.39 2.34 -4.56
CA SER A 252 11.62 1.23 -3.62
C SER A 252 12.76 1.55 -2.63
N HIS A 253 13.76 2.32 -3.04
CA HIS A 253 14.85 2.74 -2.18
C HIS A 253 14.39 3.79 -1.17
N SER A 254 13.59 4.78 -1.58
CA SER A 254 12.97 5.80 -0.72
C SER A 254 12.19 5.23 0.45
N PHE A 255 11.64 4.01 0.32
CA PHE A 255 10.91 3.33 1.40
C PHE A 255 11.65 2.15 2.02
N SER A 256 12.91 1.92 1.66
CA SER A 256 13.63 0.68 2.01
C SER A 256 13.85 0.49 3.51
N ASN A 257 13.94 1.59 4.28
CA ASN A 257 14.03 1.61 5.75
C ASN A 257 12.67 1.54 6.46
N GLY A 258 11.56 1.84 5.78
CA GLY A 258 10.19 1.86 6.31
C GLY A 258 9.64 3.24 6.67
N VAL A 259 10.42 4.29 6.43
CA VAL A 259 9.96 5.68 6.44
C VAL A 259 10.13 6.26 5.03
N PHE A 260 9.48 7.39 4.73
CA PHE A 260 9.54 8.01 3.40
C PHE A 260 9.81 9.52 3.52
N PRO A 261 10.69 10.13 2.72
CA PRO A 261 10.91 11.57 2.75
C PRO A 261 9.63 12.35 2.43
N ALA A 262 9.22 13.29 3.29
CA ALA A 262 8.02 14.09 3.04
C ALA A 262 8.22 15.11 1.92
N ASP A 263 9.41 15.72 1.85
CA ASP A 263 9.77 16.83 0.95
C ASP A 263 11.24 16.74 0.47
N ASP A 264 11.56 17.39 -0.65
CA ASP A 264 12.90 17.55 -1.26
C ASP A 264 13.73 18.66 -0.55
N SER A 265 13.54 18.80 0.75
CA SER A 265 14.33 19.73 1.56
C SER A 265 15.76 19.21 1.68
N ALA A 266 16.73 20.05 1.28
CA ALA A 266 18.13 19.67 1.00
C ALA A 266 18.97 19.18 2.20
N SER A 267 18.39 19.00 3.39
CA SER A 267 19.04 18.22 4.45
C SER A 267 18.89 16.71 4.23
N SER A 268 17.94 16.27 3.39
CA SER A 268 17.78 14.86 3.04
C SER A 268 19.08 14.41 2.38
N GLN A 269 19.81 13.51 3.05
CA GLN A 269 21.22 13.24 2.75
C GLN A 269 21.46 12.52 1.41
N ASP A 270 20.42 12.35 0.60
CA ASP A 270 20.49 11.66 -0.67
C ASP A 270 19.44 12.20 -1.66
N ALA A 271 19.87 13.14 -2.51
CA ALA A 271 19.09 13.69 -3.63
C ALA A 271 18.83 12.68 -4.77
N SER A 272 19.02 11.38 -4.51
CA SER A 272 18.64 10.28 -5.41
C SER A 272 17.35 9.56 -4.97
N LEU A 273 16.70 10.02 -3.89
CA LEU A 273 15.43 9.49 -3.40
C LEU A 273 14.24 10.34 -3.87
N PHE A 274 13.11 9.70 -4.14
CA PHE A 274 11.81 10.40 -4.25
C PHE A 274 11.25 10.76 -2.87
N SER A 275 10.58 11.90 -2.82
CA SER A 275 9.77 12.42 -1.70
C SER A 275 8.26 12.34 -1.99
N LEU A 276 7.44 12.43 -0.93
CA LEU A 276 5.98 12.49 -1.08
C LEU A 276 5.51 13.79 -1.74
N GLN A 277 6.22 14.90 -1.53
CA GLN A 277 5.93 16.18 -2.18
C GLN A 277 6.12 16.08 -3.71
N GLU A 278 7.20 15.46 -4.20
CA GLU A 278 7.40 15.23 -5.63
C GLU A 278 6.30 14.33 -6.23
N ILE A 279 5.90 13.26 -5.54
CA ILE A 279 4.82 12.37 -5.98
C ILE A 279 3.48 13.12 -6.02
N LEU A 280 3.21 13.97 -5.03
CA LEU A 280 2.02 14.81 -4.95
C LEU A 280 1.98 15.86 -6.07
N ASP A 281 3.09 16.54 -6.34
CA ASP A 281 3.19 17.53 -7.40
C ASP A 281 3.13 16.89 -8.78
N ALA A 282 3.76 15.74 -8.98
CA ALA A 282 3.65 14.95 -10.21
C ALA A 282 2.22 14.44 -10.43
N GLY A 283 1.55 13.92 -9.40
CA GLY A 283 0.13 13.55 -9.47
C GLY A 283 -0.78 14.74 -9.79
N THR A 284 -0.48 15.92 -9.23
CA THR A 284 -1.19 17.17 -9.52
C THR A 284 -1.01 17.61 -10.97
N ARG A 285 0.20 17.45 -11.55
CA ARG A 285 0.43 17.66 -12.99
C ARG A 285 -0.42 16.70 -13.83
N VAL A 286 -0.53 15.43 -13.46
CA VAL A 286 -1.35 14.42 -14.16
C VAL A 286 -2.84 14.78 -14.11
N PHE A 287 -3.38 15.18 -12.95
CA PHE A 287 -4.77 15.64 -12.85
C PHE A 287 -5.06 16.83 -13.79
N ASN A 288 -4.18 17.83 -13.80
CA ASN A 288 -4.31 18.99 -14.67
C ASN A 288 -4.26 18.62 -16.15
N ALA A 289 -3.35 17.73 -16.55
CA ALA A 289 -3.23 17.25 -17.94
C ALA A 289 -4.47 16.46 -18.40
N ALA A 290 -5.03 15.64 -17.52
CA ALA A 290 -6.25 14.88 -17.77
C ALA A 290 -7.55 15.73 -17.71
N GLY A 291 -7.47 17.01 -17.31
CA GLY A 291 -8.64 17.86 -17.07
C GLY A 291 -9.49 17.43 -15.88
N ILE A 292 -8.92 16.68 -14.93
CA ILE A 292 -9.60 16.13 -13.76
C ILE A 292 -9.39 17.05 -12.56
N THR A 293 -10.47 17.37 -11.84
CA THR A 293 -10.36 18.05 -10.54
C THR A 293 -10.27 17.01 -9.42
N ASP A 294 -9.28 17.12 -8.54
CA ASP A 294 -9.22 16.32 -7.32
C ASP A 294 -10.34 16.75 -6.35
N ILE A 295 -11.45 16.01 -6.39
CA ILE A 295 -12.56 16.12 -5.44
C ILE A 295 -12.47 15.12 -4.27
N THR A 296 -11.34 14.41 -4.16
CA THR A 296 -11.18 13.24 -3.29
C THR A 296 -10.78 13.61 -1.87
N GLY A 297 -10.12 14.76 -1.69
CA GLY A 297 -9.51 15.18 -0.43
C GLY A 297 -8.28 14.36 -0.02
N VAL A 298 -7.89 13.33 -0.78
CA VAL A 298 -6.72 12.49 -0.48
C VAL A 298 -5.42 13.28 -0.68
N SER A 299 -5.28 14.00 -1.80
CA SER A 299 -4.09 14.80 -2.07
C SER A 299 -3.97 15.97 -1.08
N ALA A 300 -5.08 16.58 -0.69
CA ALA A 300 -5.11 17.60 0.39
C ALA A 300 -4.73 17.01 1.77
N THR A 301 -5.17 15.78 2.06
CA THR A 301 -4.77 15.06 3.29
C THR A 301 -3.28 14.72 3.27
N LEU A 302 -2.74 14.33 2.11
CA LEU A 302 -1.31 14.06 1.92
C LEU A 302 -0.49 15.35 2.09
N ALA A 303 -0.88 16.45 1.46
CA ALA A 303 -0.26 17.77 1.63
C ALA A 303 -0.24 18.22 3.10
N ALA A 304 -1.35 18.04 3.83
CA ALA A 304 -1.41 18.37 5.26
C ALA A 304 -0.47 17.50 6.10
N ARG A 305 -0.27 16.22 5.75
CA ARG A 305 0.70 15.33 6.40
C ARG A 305 2.14 15.73 6.10
N ILE A 306 2.44 16.09 4.86
CA ILE A 306 3.75 16.61 4.44
C ILE A 306 4.06 17.87 5.26
N SER A 307 3.20 18.88 5.25
CA SER A 307 3.36 20.10 6.05
C SER A 307 3.55 19.80 7.54
N THR A 308 2.77 18.87 8.12
CA THR A 308 2.90 18.51 9.54
C THR A 308 4.26 17.88 9.86
N ALA A 309 4.80 17.05 8.97
CA ALA A 309 6.16 16.54 9.10
C ALA A 309 7.17 17.69 8.98
N THR A 310 7.08 18.50 7.92
CA THR A 310 7.99 19.60 7.62
C THR A 310 8.05 20.68 8.72
N ASP A 311 6.93 21.00 9.35
CA ASP A 311 6.85 21.98 10.44
C ASP A 311 7.38 21.44 11.79
N SER A 312 7.52 20.10 11.95
CA SER A 312 7.91 19.47 13.21
C SER A 312 9.42 19.39 13.44
N ASP A 313 10.21 19.27 12.37
CA ASP A 313 11.66 19.05 12.43
C ASP A 313 12.46 20.28 11.99
N GLY A 314 13.00 21.03 12.97
CA GLY A 314 13.80 22.23 12.74
C GLY A 314 15.19 22.02 12.10
N ASP A 315 15.43 20.88 11.45
CA ASP A 315 16.70 20.48 10.82
C ASP A 315 16.55 20.02 9.35
N GLY A 316 15.32 20.04 8.80
CA GLY A 316 15.09 19.99 7.34
C GLY A 316 15.14 18.61 6.66
N VAL A 317 15.22 17.49 7.38
CA VAL A 317 14.75 16.18 6.87
C VAL A 317 13.51 15.82 7.63
N THR A 318 12.40 15.63 6.92
CA THR A 318 11.11 15.35 7.55
C THR A 318 10.60 14.05 6.98
N GLU A 319 10.74 12.96 7.74
CA GLU A 319 10.39 11.61 7.31
C GLU A 319 9.00 11.24 7.83
N ILE A 320 8.21 10.56 7.00
CA ILE A 320 6.91 10.00 7.40
C ILE A 320 7.08 8.50 7.65
N ASP A 321 6.82 8.08 8.89
CA ASP A 321 6.63 6.66 9.26
C ASP A 321 5.13 6.31 9.13
N PRO A 322 4.72 5.58 8.06
CA PRO A 322 3.36 5.13 7.91
C PRO A 322 3.14 3.82 8.67
N ALA A 323 3.21 3.87 10.01
CA ALA A 323 3.15 2.68 10.87
C ALA A 323 2.09 1.65 10.42
N PRO A 324 2.41 0.34 10.41
CA PRO A 324 1.51 -0.70 9.95
C PRO A 324 0.21 -0.70 10.77
N SER A 325 -0.93 -0.91 10.11
CA SER A 325 -2.20 -1.03 10.84
C SER A 325 -2.14 -2.20 11.82
N SER A 326 -2.55 -1.97 13.06
CA SER A 326 -2.50 -2.95 14.16
C SER A 326 -3.20 -4.28 13.84
N ALA A 327 -4.20 -4.23 12.95
CA ALA A 327 -4.95 -5.39 12.48
C ALA A 327 -4.58 -5.81 11.04
N ALA A 328 -3.45 -5.40 10.46
CA ALA A 328 -3.10 -5.71 9.06
C ALA A 328 -3.02 -7.23 8.82
N ALA A 329 -2.24 -7.93 9.65
CA ALA A 329 -2.05 -9.38 9.64
C ALA A 329 -3.22 -10.19 10.25
N ASP A 330 -4.25 -9.52 10.77
CA ASP A 330 -5.37 -10.17 11.45
C ASP A 330 -6.36 -10.82 10.48
N THR A 331 -6.98 -11.92 10.95
CA THR A 331 -8.16 -12.50 10.28
C THR A 331 -9.32 -11.51 10.24
N ASN A 332 -10.23 -11.64 9.27
CA ASN A 332 -11.41 -10.75 9.16
C ASN A 332 -12.25 -10.70 10.46
N LEU A 333 -12.35 -11.81 11.19
CA LEU A 333 -13.03 -11.85 12.49
C LEU A 333 -12.26 -11.08 13.59
N ALA A 334 -10.93 -11.06 13.54
CA ALA A 334 -10.11 -10.26 14.46
C ALA A 334 -10.17 -8.77 14.09
N LYS A 335 -10.07 -8.41 12.81
CA LYS A 335 -10.31 -7.05 12.29
C LYS A 335 -11.65 -6.47 12.76
N VAL A 336 -12.74 -7.24 12.66
CA VAL A 336 -14.07 -6.83 13.17
C VAL A 336 -14.08 -6.68 14.70
N LYS A 337 -13.35 -7.52 15.45
CA LYS A 337 -13.25 -7.37 16.92
C LYS A 337 -12.47 -6.12 17.32
N VAL A 338 -11.41 -5.76 16.60
CA VAL A 338 -10.65 -4.51 16.80
C VAL A 338 -11.55 -3.31 16.53
N LEU A 339 -12.22 -3.26 15.37
CA LEU A 339 -13.20 -2.20 15.06
C LEU A 339 -14.30 -2.08 16.13
N MET A 340 -14.81 -3.19 16.64
CA MET A 340 -15.82 -3.20 17.71
C MET A 340 -15.26 -2.79 19.08
N ALA A 341 -13.96 -2.96 19.32
CA ALA A 341 -13.28 -2.42 20.50
C ALA A 341 -13.11 -0.90 20.36
N ASP A 342 -12.68 -0.43 19.19
CA ASP A 342 -12.53 1.00 18.90
C ASP A 342 -13.86 1.75 19.01
N ILE A 343 -14.94 1.22 18.41
CA ILE A 343 -16.30 1.80 18.54
C ILE A 343 -16.74 1.89 20.01
N ARG A 344 -16.42 0.90 20.85
CA ARG A 344 -16.70 0.95 22.29
C ARG A 344 -15.84 1.98 23.01
N THR A 345 -14.57 2.10 22.64
CA THR A 345 -13.65 3.13 23.17
C THR A 345 -14.19 4.52 22.84
N TRP A 346 -14.53 4.79 21.57
CA TRP A 346 -15.17 6.03 21.14
C TRP A 346 -16.49 6.29 21.87
N GLY A 347 -17.34 5.27 22.01
CA GLY A 347 -18.56 5.36 22.82
C GLY A 347 -18.29 5.77 24.28
N SER A 348 -17.26 5.21 24.91
CA SER A 348 -16.87 5.59 26.28
C SER A 348 -16.24 6.98 26.38
N VAL A 349 -15.51 7.43 25.34
CA VAL A 349 -14.98 8.80 25.26
C VAL A 349 -16.12 9.80 25.09
N ILE A 350 -17.08 9.55 24.20
CA ILE A 350 -18.25 10.40 24.02
C ILE A 350 -19.11 10.43 25.28
N ASP A 351 -19.39 9.28 25.90
CA ASP A 351 -20.17 9.22 27.15
C ASP A 351 -19.48 9.99 28.28
N SER A 352 -18.16 9.83 28.47
CA SER A 352 -17.41 10.61 29.47
C SER A 352 -17.36 12.12 29.15
N GLN A 353 -17.18 12.51 27.88
CA GLN A 353 -17.14 13.91 27.46
C GLN A 353 -18.50 14.60 27.46
N VAL A 354 -19.62 13.87 27.37
CA VAL A 354 -20.98 14.43 27.45
C VAL A 354 -21.52 14.37 28.89
N ALA A 355 -21.30 13.27 29.62
CA ALA A 355 -21.81 13.10 30.98
C ALA A 355 -21.16 14.05 31.99
N LEU A 356 -19.86 14.37 31.86
CA LEU A 356 -19.18 15.29 32.77
C LEU A 356 -19.75 16.73 32.72
N PRO A 357 -19.78 17.42 31.57
CA PRO A 357 -20.39 18.75 31.48
C PRO A 357 -21.92 18.71 31.67
N GLY A 358 -22.60 17.64 31.25
CA GLY A 358 -24.04 17.46 31.48
C GLY A 358 -24.41 17.39 32.97
N ASN A 359 -23.63 16.66 33.77
CA ASN A 359 -23.83 16.59 35.22
C ASN A 359 -23.46 17.92 35.92
N ALA A 360 -22.41 18.62 35.45
CA ALA A 360 -22.05 19.93 35.98
C ALA A 360 -23.14 20.99 35.72
N PHE A 361 -23.68 21.03 34.50
CA PHE A 361 -24.80 21.91 34.13
C PHE A 361 -26.06 21.58 34.94
N ARG A 362 -26.37 20.29 35.11
CA ARG A 362 -27.49 19.84 35.94
C ARG A 362 -27.34 20.23 37.41
N GLN A 363 -26.14 20.12 37.99
CA GLN A 363 -25.88 20.62 39.35
C GLN A 363 -26.05 22.14 39.46
N GLN A 364 -25.65 22.93 38.45
CA GLN A 364 -25.90 24.37 38.45
C GLN A 364 -27.40 24.72 38.40
N ILE A 365 -28.20 23.95 37.65
CA ILE A 365 -29.67 24.07 37.67
C ILE A 365 -30.23 23.69 39.05
N GLU A 366 -29.84 22.56 39.62
CA GLU A 366 -30.34 22.12 40.94
C GLU A 366 -29.89 23.04 42.09
N LEU A 367 -28.76 23.76 41.95
CA LEU A 367 -28.31 24.79 42.88
C LEU A 367 -29.08 26.11 42.71
N SER A 368 -29.35 26.55 41.47
CA SER A 368 -30.12 27.78 41.23
C SER A 368 -31.59 27.66 41.66
N PHE A 369 -32.20 26.47 41.52
CA PHE A 369 -33.53 26.19 42.08
C PHE A 369 -33.59 26.06 43.61
N LYS A 370 -32.46 25.90 44.31
CA LYS A 370 -32.39 25.90 45.78
C LYS A 370 -32.06 27.28 46.37
N ALA A 371 -31.72 28.25 45.53
CA ALA A 371 -31.36 29.61 45.92
C ALA A 371 -32.49 30.64 45.67
N ALA A 372 -33.68 30.17 45.31
CA ALA A 372 -34.91 30.93 45.07
C ALA A 372 -36.00 30.52 46.07
#